data_AF-A0A087TEP2-F1
#
_entry.id   AF-A0A087TEP2-F1
#
_cell.length_a   1.000
_cell.length_b   1.000
_cell.length_c   1.000
_cell.angle_alpha   90.00
_cell.angle_beta   90.00
_cell.angle_gamma   90.00
#
_symmetry.space_group_name_H-M   'P 1'
#
loop_
_entity.id
_entity.type
_entity.pdbx_description
1 polymer ?
#
loop_
_entity_poly.entity_id
_entity_poly.type
_entity_poly.pdbx_seq_one_letter_code
_entity_poly.pdbx_strand_id
1 'polypeptide(L)'
;MNFWGIHRIPCQCGLIYISQTKRAIKFRVKEHEAYVTKKETRKSSVAQHCWFENHTFNFFEAKIIQKTSSIGEVDFLEAFHIQKKSLF
;
A
#
# COMPACT_ATOMS: atom_id res chain seq x y z
N MET A 1 -0.67 5.32 21.76
CA MET A 1 0.61 4.77 21.26
C MET A 1 0.54 4.82 19.74
N ASN A 2 1.27 5.75 19.11
CA ASN A 2 1.30 5.90 17.65
C ASN A 2 2.27 4.86 17.10
N PHE A 3 1.76 3.93 16.30
CA PHE A 3 2.59 2.91 15.65
C PHE A 3 2.66 3.20 14.15
N TRP A 4 3.87 3.06 13.63
CA TRP A 4 4.13 3.01 12.21
C TRP A 4 3.92 1.58 11.76
N GLY A 5 3.44 1.39 10.53
CA GLY A 5 3.26 0.06 9.99
C GLY A 5 3.58 0.00 8.53
N ILE A 6 4.16 -1.12 8.11
CA ILE A 6 4.22 -1.49 6.71
C ILE A 6 2.94 -2.27 6.42
N HIS A 7 2.25 -1.89 5.34
CA HIS A 7 1.06 -2.60 4.90
C HIS A 7 1.20 -3.05 3.47
N ARG A 8 0.34 -4.00 3.11
CA ARG A 8 0.23 -4.50 1.76
C ARG A 8 -1.19 -4.47 1.23
N ILE A 9 -1.35 -4.36 -0.09
CA ILE A 9 -2.62 -4.55 -0.80
C ILE A 9 -2.33 -5.40 -2.05
N PRO A 10 -2.93 -6.59 -2.20
CA PRO A 10 -2.70 -7.42 -3.38
C PRO A 10 -3.48 -6.91 -4.60
N CYS A 11 -2.88 -7.05 -5.78
CA CYS A 11 -3.51 -6.81 -7.07
C CYS A 11 -3.89 -8.14 -7.74
N GLN A 12 -4.92 -8.14 -8.58
CA GLN A 12 -5.34 -9.32 -9.34
C GLN A 12 -4.24 -9.90 -10.25
N CYS A 13 -3.24 -9.09 -10.65
CA CYS A 13 -2.12 -9.52 -11.48
C CYS A 13 -1.04 -10.31 -10.71
N GLY A 14 -1.25 -10.58 -9.41
CA GLY A 14 -0.30 -11.29 -8.55
C GLY A 14 0.77 -10.40 -7.92
N LEU A 15 0.90 -9.15 -8.37
CA LEU A 15 1.75 -8.15 -7.73
C LEU A 15 1.11 -7.62 -6.45
N ILE A 16 1.94 -7.10 -5.55
CA ILE A 16 1.51 -6.55 -4.27
C ILE A 16 1.97 -5.09 -4.20
N TYR A 17 1.12 -4.21 -3.69
CA TYR A 17 1.52 -2.86 -3.30
C TYR A 17 1.99 -2.89 -1.84
N ILE A 18 3.15 -2.30 -1.55
CA ILE A 18 3.69 -2.18 -0.19
C ILE A 18 3.95 -0.71 0.10
N SER A 19 3.45 -0.23 1.25
CA SER A 19 3.79 1.11 1.71
C SER A 19 3.72 1.26 3.22
N GLN A 20 4.33 2.34 3.70
CA GLN A 20 4.21 2.77 5.08
C GLN A 20 2.82 3.36 5.37
N THR A 21 2.35 3.19 6.60
CA THR A 21 1.25 3.97 7.17
C THR A 21 1.60 4.45 8.57
N LYS A 22 1.32 5.73 8.80
CA LYS A 22 1.47 6.42 10.10
C LYS A 22 0.17 6.41 10.92
N ARG A 23 -0.92 5.94 10.29
CA ARG A 23 -2.29 5.97 10.81
C ARG A 23 -2.97 4.63 10.54
N ALA A 24 -4.19 4.44 11.05
CA ALA A 24 -4.91 3.19 10.83
C ALA A 24 -5.06 2.88 9.33
N ILE A 25 -4.67 1.67 8.94
CA ILE A 25 -4.66 1.19 7.54
C ILE A 25 -6.02 1.40 6.85
N LYS A 26 -7.13 1.24 7.57
CA LYS A 26 -8.49 1.44 7.05
C LYS A 26 -8.70 2.80 6.37
N PHE A 27 -8.06 3.86 6.87
CA PHE A 27 -8.18 5.19 6.27
C PHE A 27 -7.32 5.33 5.02
N ARG A 28 -6.12 4.72 5.00
CA ARG A 28 -5.27 4.67 3.80
C ARG A 28 -5.92 3.86 2.67
N VAL A 29 -6.52 2.72 3.00
CA VAL A 29 -7.25 1.89 2.04
C VAL A 29 -8.40 2.68 1.40
N LYS A 30 -9.23 3.34 2.21
CA LYS A 30 -10.32 4.20 1.70
C LYS A 30 -9.83 5.36 0.83
N GLU A 31 -8.67 5.94 1.12
CA GLU A 31 -8.07 6.95 0.25
C GLU A 31 -7.68 6.36 -1.10
N HIS A 32 -7.00 5.21 -1.13
CA HIS A 32 -6.65 4.55 -2.39
C HIS A 32 -7.89 4.13 -3.19
N GLU A 33 -8.93 3.60 -2.55
CA GLU A 33 -10.24 3.31 -3.19
C GLU A 33 -10.85 4.57 -3.83
N ALA A 34 -10.82 5.70 -3.11
CA ALA A 34 -11.32 6.97 -3.63
C ALA A 34 -10.47 7.46 -4.82
N TYR A 35 -9.14 7.35 -4.75
CA TYR A 35 -8.25 7.73 -5.84
C TYR A 35 -8.43 6.86 -7.09
N VAL A 36 -8.65 5.55 -6.92
CA VAL A 36 -8.97 4.63 -8.02
C VAL A 36 -10.30 5.03 -8.66
N THR A 37 -11.35 5.20 -7.85
CA THR A 37 -12.69 5.57 -8.32
C THR A 37 -12.67 6.90 -9.09
N LYS A 38 -11.90 7.89 -8.60
CA LYS A 38 -11.77 9.21 -9.20
C LYS A 38 -10.70 9.29 -10.30
N LYS A 39 -10.00 8.19 -10.60
CA LYS A 39 -8.90 8.14 -11.58
C LYS A 39 -7.78 9.15 -11.29
N GLU A 40 -7.51 9.42 -10.00
CA GLU A 40 -6.46 10.36 -9.57
C GLU A 40 -5.07 9.69 -9.60
N THR A 41 -4.62 9.31 -10.80
CA THR A 41 -3.38 8.53 -11.04
C THR A 41 -2.12 9.22 -10.51
N ARG A 42 -2.10 10.54 -10.41
CA ARG A 42 -0.96 11.31 -9.86
C ARG A 42 -0.88 11.30 -8.32
N LYS A 43 -1.95 10.89 -7.64
CA LYS A 43 -2.01 10.88 -6.16
C LYS A 43 -1.74 9.50 -5.55
N SER A 44 -1.72 8.46 -6.37
CA SER A 44 -1.71 7.08 -5.88
C SER A 44 -1.15 6.14 -6.95
N SER A 45 -0.04 5.47 -6.66
CA SER A 45 0.50 4.41 -7.53
C SER A 45 -0.49 3.25 -7.70
N VAL A 46 -1.31 2.97 -6.69
CA VAL A 46 -2.45 2.04 -6.79
C VAL A 46 -3.43 2.51 -7.89
N ALA A 47 -3.77 3.80 -7.93
CA ALA A 47 -4.66 4.35 -8.95
C ALA A 47 -4.00 4.39 -10.33
N GLN A 48 -2.71 4.73 -10.38
CA GLN A 48 -1.90 4.67 -11.59
C GLN A 48 -1.92 3.27 -12.19
N HIS A 49 -1.59 2.25 -11.40
CA HIS A 49 -1.56 0.86 -11.84
C HIS A 49 -2.94 0.36 -12.29
N CYS A 50 -4.00 0.63 -11.52
CA CYS A 50 -5.35 0.29 -11.96
C CYS A 50 -5.69 0.90 -13.33
N TRP A 51 -5.32 2.17 -13.55
CA TRP A 51 -5.66 2.90 -14.76
C TRP A 51 -4.88 2.42 -15.99
N PHE A 52 -3.55 2.29 -15.88
CA PHE A 52 -2.70 1.97 -17.02
C PHE A 52 -2.67 0.48 -17.36
N GLU A 53 -2.76 -0.39 -16.36
CA GLU A 53 -2.76 -1.84 -16.56
C GLU A 53 -4.17 -2.44 -16.65
N ASN A 54 -5.21 -1.62 -16.50
CA ASN A 54 -6.61 -2.07 -16.43
C ASN A 54 -6.84 -3.16 -15.37
N HIS A 55 -6.17 -3.00 -14.22
CA HIS A 55 -6.22 -3.93 -13.11
C HIS A 55 -7.08 -3.42 -11.94
N THR A 56 -7.34 -4.30 -10.99
CA THR A 56 -8.03 -3.99 -9.74
C THR A 56 -7.26 -4.54 -8.56
N PHE A 57 -7.31 -3.81 -7.45
CA PHE A 57 -6.75 -4.23 -6.18
C PHE A 57 -7.82 -4.85 -5.28
N ASN A 58 -7.43 -5.88 -4.52
CA ASN A 58 -8.27 -6.46 -3.49
C ASN A 58 -8.05 -5.70 -2.17
N PHE A 59 -8.79 -4.61 -2.00
CA PHE A 59 -8.74 -3.77 -0.81
C PHE A 59 -9.21 -4.48 0.47
N PHE A 60 -10.05 -5.51 0.35
CA PHE A 60 -10.48 -6.32 1.49
C PHE A 60 -9.33 -7.12 2.11
N GLU A 61 -8.35 -7.53 1.30
CA GLU A 61 -7.14 -8.23 1.77
C GLU A 61 -6.00 -7.30 2.21
N ALA A 62 -6.27 -5.99 2.31
CA ALA A 62 -5.31 -5.04 2.84
C ALA A 62 -4.98 -5.33 4.31
N LYS A 63 -3.69 -5.46 4.63
CA LYS A 63 -3.26 -5.74 6.02
C LYS A 63 -1.90 -5.15 6.37
N ILE A 64 -1.73 -4.87 7.66
CA ILE A 64 -0.42 -4.57 8.23
C ILE A 64 0.42 -5.86 8.20
N ILE A 65 1.63 -5.79 7.66
CA ILE A 65 2.59 -6.90 7.64
C ILE A 65 3.69 -6.73 8.68
N GLN A 66 3.95 -5.50 9.12
CA GLN A 66 4.88 -5.22 10.21
C GLN A 66 4.49 -3.92 10.91
N LYS A 67 4.64 -3.87 12.23
CA LYS A 67 4.50 -2.65 13.04
C LYS A 67 5.87 -2.28 13.62
N THR A 68 6.13 -1.00 13.77
CA THR A 68 7.27 -0.49 14.54
C THR A 68 6.86 0.77 15.32
N SER A 69 7.50 0.97 16.47
CA SER A 69 7.46 2.21 17.23
C SER A 69 8.62 3.15 16.88
N SER A 70 9.62 2.68 16.13
CA SER A 70 10.79 3.46 15.72
C SER A 70 10.57 4.05 14.33
N ILE A 71 10.53 5.38 14.24
CA ILE A 71 10.40 6.07 12.95
C ILE A 71 11.62 5.83 12.04
N GLY A 72 12.82 5.70 12.62
CA GLY A 72 14.06 5.48 11.87
C GLY A 72 14.15 4.11 11.20
N GLU A 73 13.28 3.17 11.59
CA GLU A 73 13.24 1.84 10.99
C GLU A 73 12.29 1.76 9.78
N VAL A 74 11.36 2.70 9.63
CA VAL A 74 10.22 2.52 8.71
C VAL A 74 10.69 2.44 7.24
N ASP A 75 11.63 3.30 6.84
CA ASP A 75 12.18 3.31 5.49
C ASP A 75 12.96 2.01 5.18
N PHE A 76 13.74 1.53 6.15
CA PHE A 76 14.44 0.25 6.02
C PHE A 76 13.46 -0.91 5.91
N LEU A 77 12.42 -0.94 6.75
CA LEU A 77 11.42 -2.00 6.73
C LEU A 77 10.62 -2.00 5.43
N GLU A 78 10.27 -0.82 4.91
CA GLU A 78 9.63 -0.70 3.60
C GLU A 78 10.53 -1.26 2.50
N ALA A 79 11.78 -0.81 2.40
CA ALA A 79 12.73 -1.31 1.40
C ALA A 79 12.95 -2.84 1.52
N PHE A 80 13.07 -3.35 2.74
CA PHE A 80 13.22 -4.78 3.02
C PHE A 80 12.01 -5.61 2.53
N HIS A 81 10.79 -5.14 2.85
CA HIS A 81 9.58 -5.80 2.34
C HIS A 81 9.44 -5.64 0.84
N ILE A 82 9.94 -4.53 0.28
CA ILE A 82 9.90 -4.28 -1.15
C ILE A 82 10.77 -5.31 -1.90
N GLN A 83 12.01 -5.49 -1.46
CA GLN A 83 12.97 -6.39 -2.08
C GLN A 83 12.55 -7.87 -2.03
N LYS A 84 11.79 -8.28 -1.00
CA LYS A 84 11.42 -9.69 -0.78
C LYS A 84 10.25 -10.20 -1.63
N LYS A 85 9.58 -9.35 -2.43
CA LYS A 85 8.34 -9.68 -3.12
C LYS A 85 8.38 -9.19 -4.57
N SER A 86 7.60 -9.81 -5.46
CA SER A 86 7.32 -9.27 -6.79
C SER A 86 6.37 -8.07 -6.64
N LEU A 87 6.91 -6.86 -6.73
CA LEU A 87 6.20 -5.61 -6.46
C LEU A 87 6.39 -4.59 -7.58
N PHE A 88 5.61 -3.53 -7.52
CA PHE A 88 5.73 -2.33 -8.36
C PHE A 88 5.46 -1.07 -7.53
#